data_AF-A0A955TCR2-F1
#
_entry.id   AF-A0A955TCR2-F1
#
_cell.length_a   1.000
_cell.length_b   1.000
_cell.length_c   1.000
_cell.angle_alpha   90.00
_cell.angle_beta   90.00
_cell.angle_gamma   90.00
#
_symmetry.space_group_name_H-M   'P 1'
#
loop_
_entity.id
_entity.type
_entity.pdbx_description
1 polymer ?
#
loop_
_entity_poly.entity_id
_entity_poly.type
_entity_poly.pdbx_seq_one_letter_code
_entity_poly.pdbx_strand_id
1 'polypeptide(L)'
;QYIRHMVGGTYDKVKAAVTPYLDDFPAAERASIQETLSKPAANATDIVERLKELEEIDGVIPLAWRAFIGGKSFTPTTVLGMETAPPPAAAAAPPAANAPAGVTTQFYTDVRFPKRVKVRDTVPLFVRLTLAPQEASRDVQPISAHFPDPDKPELLEVVLHAPGFEEEFGASQRVLVAYARQDSELVAFSLRAVETGVHLITLDFYKDGVNLGSARFNVE
;
A
#
# COMPACT_ATOMS: atom_id res chain seq x y z
N GLN A 1 20.35 -14.41 -19.11
CA GLN A 1 21.15 -13.37 -18.41
C GLN A 1 20.31 -12.19 -17.90
N TYR A 2 19.28 -11.75 -18.63
CA TYR A 2 18.39 -10.64 -18.23
C TYR A 2 17.76 -10.77 -16.83
N ILE A 3 17.23 -11.96 -16.49
CA ILE A 3 16.60 -12.22 -15.17
C ILE A 3 17.61 -12.09 -14.02
N ARG A 4 18.86 -12.53 -14.21
CA ARG A 4 19.91 -12.42 -13.19
C ARG A 4 20.24 -10.96 -12.85
N HIS A 5 20.22 -10.08 -13.85
CA HIS A 5 20.45 -8.64 -13.65
C HIS A 5 19.30 -7.95 -12.93
N MET A 6 18.04 -8.27 -13.28
CA MET A 6 16.88 -7.69 -12.58
C MET A 6 16.82 -8.15 -11.11
N VAL A 7 16.91 -9.46 -10.86
CA VAL A 7 16.77 -10.01 -9.51
C VAL A 7 17.98 -9.65 -8.63
N GLY A 8 19.19 -9.61 -9.21
CA GLY A 8 20.39 -9.12 -8.50
C GLY A 8 20.26 -7.65 -8.07
N GLY A 9 19.75 -6.78 -8.96
CA GLY A 9 19.53 -5.37 -8.62
C GLY A 9 18.47 -5.16 -7.53
N THR A 10 17.45 -6.02 -7.45
CA THR A 10 16.49 -6.02 -6.34
C THR A 10 17.15 -6.42 -5.02
N TYR A 11 17.95 -7.48 -5.03
CA TYR A 11 18.67 -7.95 -3.84
C TYR A 11 19.66 -6.91 -3.28
N ASP A 12 20.40 -6.23 -4.14
CA ASP A 12 21.30 -5.16 -3.72
C ASP A 12 20.55 -3.98 -3.07
N LYS A 13 19.35 -3.65 -3.57
CA LYS A 13 18.50 -2.61 -2.98
C LYS A 13 17.92 -3.02 -1.63
N VAL A 14 17.49 -4.28 -1.49
CA VAL A 14 17.04 -4.84 -0.19
C VAL A 14 18.21 -4.78 0.81
N LYS A 15 19.39 -5.25 0.41
CA LYS A 15 20.59 -5.21 1.23
C LYS A 15 20.94 -3.79 1.67
N ALA A 16 20.94 -2.83 0.75
CA ALA A 16 21.24 -1.44 1.06
C ALA A 16 20.22 -0.80 2.02
N ALA A 17 18.95 -1.18 1.93
CA ALA A 17 17.89 -0.67 2.78
C ALA A 17 17.92 -1.23 4.21
N VAL A 18 18.27 -2.51 4.36
CA VAL A 18 18.25 -3.21 5.67
C VAL A 18 19.55 -3.03 6.45
N THR A 19 20.70 -3.02 5.78
CA THR A 19 22.04 -2.95 6.43
C THR A 19 22.17 -1.84 7.50
N PRO A 20 21.73 -0.58 7.27
CA PRO A 20 21.92 0.48 8.26
C PRO A 20 21.08 0.33 9.53
N TYR A 21 20.08 -0.55 9.54
CA TYR A 21 19.17 -0.77 10.68
C TYR A 21 19.41 -2.12 11.36
N LEU A 22 20.43 -2.89 10.96
CA LEU A 22 20.69 -4.23 11.48
C LEU A 22 20.80 -4.29 13.01
N ASP A 23 21.34 -3.24 13.63
CA ASP A 23 21.50 -3.16 15.09
C ASP A 23 20.19 -2.86 15.84
N ASP A 24 19.14 -2.43 15.13
CA ASP A 24 17.80 -2.19 15.69
C ASP A 24 16.96 -3.48 15.75
N PHE A 25 17.41 -4.56 15.10
CA PHE A 25 16.73 -5.85 15.11
C PHE A 25 17.03 -6.68 16.37
N PRO A 26 16.09 -7.52 16.83
CA PRO A 26 16.37 -8.55 17.83
C PRO A 26 17.54 -9.43 17.42
N ALA A 27 18.37 -9.86 18.37
CA ALA A 27 19.61 -10.58 18.08
C ALA A 27 19.40 -11.86 17.23
N ALA A 28 18.25 -12.53 17.40
CA ALA A 28 17.87 -13.70 16.62
C ALA A 28 17.59 -13.35 15.15
N GLU A 29 16.79 -12.31 14.90
CA GLU A 29 16.46 -11.85 13.55
C GLU A 29 17.68 -11.25 12.85
N ARG A 30 18.48 -10.44 13.57
CA ARG A 30 19.73 -9.88 13.06
C ARG A 30 20.68 -10.96 12.54
N ALA A 31 20.82 -12.06 13.28
CA ALA A 31 21.67 -13.18 12.87
C ALA A 31 21.16 -13.82 11.55
N SER A 32 19.86 -14.07 11.44
CA SER A 32 19.23 -14.60 10.22
C SER A 32 19.39 -13.66 9.03
N ILE A 33 19.14 -12.36 9.20
CA ILE A 33 19.31 -11.36 8.15
C ILE A 33 20.77 -11.32 7.68
N GLN A 34 21.71 -11.25 8.62
CA GLN A 34 23.13 -11.14 8.31
C GLN A 34 23.66 -12.41 7.63
N GLU A 35 23.20 -13.59 8.03
CA GLU A 35 23.51 -14.86 7.39
C GLU A 35 23.02 -14.87 5.93
N THR A 36 21.75 -14.53 5.70
CA THR A 36 21.15 -14.51 4.36
C THR A 36 21.82 -13.47 3.46
N LEU A 37 22.16 -12.28 3.97
CA LEU A 37 22.84 -11.21 3.21
C LEU A 37 24.31 -11.49 2.88
N SER A 38 24.96 -12.42 3.61
CA SER A 38 26.38 -12.75 3.47
C SER A 38 26.67 -13.96 2.59
N LYS A 39 25.67 -14.82 2.33
CA LYS A 39 25.83 -15.98 1.45
C LYS A 39 26.18 -15.50 0.02
N PRO A 40 27.11 -16.14 -0.71
CA PRO A 40 27.37 -15.81 -2.12
C PRO A 40 26.28 -16.43 -3.03
N ALA A 41 25.62 -15.66 -3.89
CA ALA A 41 24.61 -16.18 -4.81
C ALA A 41 25.24 -16.65 -6.13
N ALA A 42 25.10 -17.94 -6.47
CA ALA A 42 25.71 -18.50 -7.67
C ALA A 42 24.83 -18.28 -8.91
N ASN A 43 23.51 -18.22 -8.75
CA ASN A 43 22.54 -18.07 -9.82
C ASN A 43 21.30 -17.21 -9.39
N ALA A 44 20.37 -16.98 -10.33
CA ALA A 44 19.20 -16.12 -10.07
C ALA A 44 18.15 -16.77 -9.15
N THR A 45 18.04 -18.10 -9.15
CA THR A 45 17.14 -18.85 -8.25
C THR A 45 17.57 -18.68 -6.79
N ASP A 46 18.88 -18.76 -6.52
CA ASP A 46 19.42 -18.51 -5.18
C ASP A 46 19.07 -17.11 -4.67
N ILE A 47 19.01 -16.11 -5.56
CA ILE A 47 18.68 -14.74 -5.19
C ILE A 47 17.17 -14.62 -4.86
N VAL A 48 16.30 -15.27 -5.63
CA VAL A 48 14.86 -15.28 -5.36
C VAL A 48 14.56 -15.96 -4.03
N GLU A 49 15.21 -17.08 -3.73
CA GLU A 49 15.00 -17.82 -2.49
C GLU A 49 15.39 -16.98 -1.26
N ARG A 50 16.52 -16.27 -1.34
CA ARG A 50 16.94 -15.36 -0.26
C ARG A 50 16.04 -14.15 -0.11
N LEU A 51 15.50 -13.63 -1.20
CA LEU A 51 14.51 -12.55 -1.13
C LEU A 51 13.25 -13.02 -0.40
N LYS A 52 12.85 -14.29 -0.57
CA LYS A 52 11.75 -14.88 0.22
C LYS A 52 12.10 -15.04 1.69
N GLU A 53 13.29 -15.56 2.00
CA GLU A 53 13.76 -15.66 3.39
C GLU A 53 13.77 -14.29 4.10
N LEU A 54 14.20 -13.24 3.40
CA LEU A 54 14.19 -11.87 3.94
C LEU A 54 12.78 -11.29 4.07
N GLU A 55 11.85 -11.71 3.21
CA GLU A 55 10.44 -11.31 3.27
C GLU A 55 9.71 -12.01 4.44
N GLU A 56 10.15 -13.17 4.89
CA GLU A 56 9.58 -13.86 6.07
C GLU A 56 9.97 -13.23 7.42
N ILE A 57 10.88 -12.24 7.42
CA ILE A 57 11.31 -11.54 8.62
C ILE A 57 10.49 -10.25 8.76
N ASP A 58 9.59 -10.20 9.75
CA ASP A 58 8.59 -9.14 9.93
C ASP A 58 9.20 -7.71 9.92
N GLY A 59 10.37 -7.51 10.52
CA GLY A 59 11.03 -6.20 10.55
C GLY A 59 11.74 -5.80 9.25
N VAL A 60 11.97 -6.73 8.32
CA VAL A 60 12.67 -6.47 7.05
C VAL A 60 11.73 -5.90 5.99
N ILE A 61 10.49 -6.39 5.94
CA ILE A 61 9.45 -5.90 5.03
C ILE A 61 9.33 -4.37 5.09
N PRO A 62 9.11 -3.70 6.24
CA PRO A 62 8.90 -2.26 6.28
C PRO A 62 10.14 -1.45 5.84
N LEU A 63 11.35 -1.97 6.02
CA LEU A 63 12.59 -1.28 5.64
C LEU A 63 12.93 -1.46 4.15
N ALA A 64 12.72 -2.66 3.61
CA ALA A 64 13.09 -3.03 2.25
C ALA A 64 11.92 -3.10 1.27
N TRP A 65 10.72 -2.72 1.68
CA TRP A 65 9.50 -2.75 0.88
C TRP A 65 9.67 -2.18 -0.53
N ARG A 66 10.31 -1.01 -0.65
CA ARG A 66 10.56 -0.34 -1.94
C ARG A 66 11.45 -1.17 -2.88
N ALA A 67 12.32 -2.00 -2.32
CA ALA A 67 13.15 -2.90 -3.09
C ALA A 67 12.37 -4.16 -3.50
N PHE A 68 11.52 -4.71 -2.61
CA PHE A 68 10.71 -5.90 -2.91
C PHE A 68 9.65 -5.67 -4.00
N ILE A 69 8.92 -4.54 -3.97
CA ILE A 69 7.84 -4.28 -4.95
C ILE A 69 8.37 -3.90 -6.34
N GLY A 70 9.61 -3.42 -6.43
CA GLY A 70 10.25 -3.09 -7.71
C GLY A 70 10.32 -4.26 -8.71
N GLY A 71 9.98 -5.49 -8.28
CA GLY A 71 9.98 -6.68 -9.14
C GLY A 71 8.81 -7.67 -8.96
N LYS A 72 7.75 -7.37 -8.21
CA LYS A 72 6.60 -8.30 -8.03
C LYS A 72 5.25 -7.64 -8.37
N SER A 73 4.47 -8.30 -9.23
CA SER A 73 3.03 -8.04 -9.43
C SER A 73 2.22 -9.04 -8.62
N PHE A 74 1.31 -8.57 -7.77
CA PHE A 74 0.39 -9.42 -7.00
C PHE A 74 -0.96 -9.54 -7.71
N THR A 75 -1.56 -10.73 -7.66
CA THR A 75 -2.96 -10.96 -8.02
C THR A 75 -3.72 -11.31 -6.74
N PRO A 76 -4.81 -10.61 -6.40
CA PRO A 76 -5.59 -10.95 -5.23
C PRO A 76 -6.44 -12.20 -5.50
N THR A 77 -6.28 -13.22 -4.65
CA THR A 77 -7.19 -14.36 -4.57
C THR A 77 -8.48 -13.93 -3.89
N THR A 78 -9.56 -13.98 -4.64
CA THR A 78 -10.96 -13.84 -4.21
C THR A 78 -11.28 -14.76 -3.02
N VAL A 79 -11.70 -14.19 -1.90
CA VAL A 79 -12.48 -14.91 -0.88
C VAL A 79 -13.88 -14.28 -0.85
N LEU A 80 -14.76 -14.85 -1.66
CA LEU A 80 -16.20 -14.58 -1.66
C LEU A 80 -16.86 -15.63 -0.76
N GLY A 81 -17.49 -15.18 0.33
CA GLY A 81 -18.28 -16.03 1.22
C GLY A 81 -19.23 -15.18 2.07
N MET A 82 -20.51 -15.23 1.69
CA MET A 82 -21.72 -14.70 2.35
C MET A 82 -21.73 -15.03 3.87
N GLU A 83 -22.44 -14.36 4.78
CA GLU A 83 -23.87 -14.02 4.77
C GLU A 83 -24.26 -13.13 5.98
N THR A 84 -25.41 -12.46 5.84
CA THR A 84 -26.08 -11.43 6.65
C THR A 84 -26.70 -11.88 7.99
N ALA A 85 -26.78 -11.00 9.00
CA ALA A 85 -27.98 -10.70 9.83
C ALA A 85 -27.73 -9.61 10.93
N PRO A 86 -28.78 -8.85 11.38
CA PRO A 86 -28.67 -7.61 12.18
C PRO A 86 -28.64 -7.84 13.72
N PRO A 87 -28.42 -6.80 14.57
CA PRO A 87 -27.97 -6.97 15.96
C PRO A 87 -29.13 -7.11 16.96
N PRO A 88 -28.89 -7.74 18.12
CA PRO A 88 -29.62 -7.43 19.35
C PRO A 88 -28.78 -6.59 20.31
N ALA A 89 -29.50 -5.77 21.09
CA ALA A 89 -29.02 -4.73 21.96
C ALA A 89 -28.27 -5.20 23.22
N ALA A 90 -27.36 -4.32 23.66
CA ALA A 90 -26.97 -4.00 25.03
C ALA A 90 -26.85 -5.13 26.08
N ALA A 91 -25.60 -5.49 26.39
CA ALA A 91 -25.20 -5.91 27.73
C ALA A 91 -23.80 -5.36 28.03
N ALA A 92 -23.67 -4.65 29.14
CA ALA A 92 -22.44 -4.03 29.61
C ALA A 92 -21.35 -5.08 29.89
N ALA A 93 -20.15 -4.85 29.36
CA ALA A 93 -18.93 -5.61 29.66
C ALA A 93 -17.99 -4.77 30.56
N PRO A 94 -17.24 -5.41 31.49
CA PRO A 94 -16.40 -4.74 32.49
C PRO A 94 -15.20 -4.03 31.86
N PRO A 95 -14.55 -3.05 32.55
CA PRO A 95 -13.44 -2.29 31.99
C PRO A 95 -12.24 -3.21 31.77
N ALA A 96 -12.01 -3.57 30.50
CA ALA A 96 -10.83 -4.27 30.08
C ALA A 96 -9.61 -3.35 30.24
N ALA A 97 -8.56 -3.94 30.80
CA ALA A 97 -7.28 -3.34 31.11
C ALA A 97 -6.67 -2.55 29.95
N ASN A 98 -5.89 -1.53 30.32
CA ASN A 98 -5.01 -0.70 29.47
C ASN A 98 -4.33 -1.49 28.32
N ALA A 99 -4.98 -1.55 27.16
CA ALA A 99 -4.25 -1.57 25.89
C ALA A 99 -3.79 -0.12 25.60
N PRO A 100 -2.62 0.12 24.99
CA PRO A 100 -2.29 1.45 24.50
C PRO A 100 -3.45 1.92 23.63
N ALA A 101 -4.08 3.02 24.02
CA ALA A 101 -5.22 3.57 23.31
C ALA A 101 -4.72 4.10 21.97
N GLY A 102 -4.84 3.28 20.92
CA GLY A 102 -4.56 3.69 19.56
C GLY A 102 -5.36 4.95 19.19
N VAL A 103 -4.83 5.76 18.27
CA VAL A 103 -5.47 6.99 17.82
C VAL A 103 -6.24 6.69 16.54
N THR A 104 -7.51 7.09 16.50
CA THR A 104 -8.27 7.12 15.24
C THR A 104 -8.11 8.51 14.62
N THR A 105 -7.53 8.56 13.43
CA THR A 105 -7.30 9.80 12.68
C THR A 105 -8.26 9.87 11.50
N GLN A 106 -8.91 11.02 11.32
CA GLN A 106 -9.72 11.32 10.15
C GLN A 106 -8.85 12.00 9.10
N PHE A 107 -8.86 11.49 7.88
CA PHE A 107 -8.18 12.08 6.72
C PHE A 107 -9.19 12.49 5.66
N TYR A 108 -8.80 13.46 4.85
CA TYR A 108 -9.45 13.82 3.61
C TYR A 108 -8.63 13.30 2.44
N THR A 109 -9.30 12.76 1.44
CA THR A 109 -8.62 12.31 0.22
C THR A 109 -8.28 13.51 -0.66
N ASP A 110 -7.01 13.71 -1.02
CA ASP A 110 -6.57 14.64 -2.07
C ASP A 110 -6.34 13.83 -3.36
N VAL A 111 -7.26 13.99 -4.32
CA VAL A 111 -7.20 13.32 -5.62
C VAL A 111 -6.95 14.34 -6.71
N ARG A 112 -5.83 14.19 -7.42
CA ARG A 112 -5.47 15.06 -8.55
C ARG A 112 -5.46 14.28 -9.85
N PHE A 113 -6.43 14.62 -10.69
CA PHE A 113 -6.58 14.08 -12.04
C PHE A 113 -7.25 15.11 -12.95
N PRO A 114 -6.93 15.19 -14.25
CA PRO A 114 -7.63 16.09 -15.17
C PRO A 114 -9.15 15.82 -15.24
N LYS A 115 -9.96 16.84 -15.59
CA LYS A 115 -11.40 16.64 -15.86
C LYS A 115 -11.64 15.93 -17.18
N ARG A 116 -10.71 16.15 -18.12
CA ARG A 116 -10.78 15.65 -19.47
C ARG A 116 -9.48 14.97 -19.86
N VAL A 117 -9.56 13.77 -20.40
CA VAL A 117 -8.40 12.99 -20.88
C VAL A 117 -8.69 12.56 -22.31
N LYS A 118 -7.73 12.76 -23.22
CA LYS A 118 -7.94 12.29 -24.60
C LYS A 118 -7.74 10.79 -24.65
N VAL A 119 -8.53 10.11 -25.49
CA VAL A 119 -8.35 8.68 -25.74
C VAL A 119 -6.93 8.42 -26.25
N ARG A 120 -6.29 7.39 -25.69
CA ARG A 120 -4.88 6.99 -25.84
C ARG A 120 -3.85 7.85 -25.10
N ASP A 121 -4.23 8.96 -24.48
CA ASP A 121 -3.31 9.69 -23.61
C ASP A 121 -3.13 8.94 -22.28
N THR A 122 -1.87 8.81 -21.84
CA THR A 122 -1.53 8.35 -20.49
C THR A 122 -1.39 9.57 -19.57
N VAL A 123 -2.10 9.55 -18.45
CA VAL A 123 -2.10 10.63 -17.45
C VAL A 123 -1.95 10.04 -16.04
N PRO A 124 -1.11 10.62 -15.18
CA PRO A 124 -1.01 10.19 -13.80
C PRO A 124 -2.21 10.66 -12.96
N LEU A 125 -2.82 9.72 -12.24
CA LEU A 125 -3.75 9.95 -11.14
C LEU A 125 -2.96 9.95 -9.84
N PHE A 126 -2.93 11.10 -9.17
CA PHE A 126 -2.28 11.22 -7.86
C PHE A 126 -3.29 11.13 -6.73
N VAL A 127 -2.93 10.37 -5.70
CA VAL A 127 -3.74 10.12 -4.51
C VAL A 127 -2.89 10.36 -3.27
N ARG A 128 -3.42 11.16 -2.34
CA ARG A 128 -2.82 11.40 -1.03
C ARG A 128 -3.92 11.52 0.02
N LEU A 129 -3.64 11.14 1.25
CA LEU A 129 -4.48 11.42 2.40
C LEU A 129 -3.92 12.63 3.14
N THR A 130 -4.81 13.56 3.48
CA THR A 130 -4.47 14.84 4.09
C THR A 130 -5.25 15.05 5.36
N LEU A 131 -4.64 15.67 6.37
CA LEU A 131 -5.34 15.98 7.63
C LEU A 131 -6.33 17.15 7.48
N ALA A 132 -6.07 18.02 6.49
CA ALA A 132 -6.92 19.14 6.15
C ALA A 132 -7.45 18.99 4.73
N PRO A 133 -8.73 19.32 4.47
CA PRO A 133 -9.32 19.22 3.15
C PRO A 133 -8.57 20.12 2.15
N GLN A 134 -8.33 19.62 0.95
CA GLN A 134 -7.67 20.36 -0.13
C GLN A 134 -8.72 20.86 -1.13
N GLU A 135 -8.79 22.18 -1.36
CA GLU A 135 -9.76 22.79 -2.29
C GLU A 135 -9.59 22.32 -3.74
N ALA A 136 -8.38 21.91 -4.13
CA ALA A 136 -8.08 21.42 -5.46
C ALA A 136 -8.43 19.93 -5.68
N SER A 137 -8.83 19.22 -4.62
CA SER A 137 -9.15 17.79 -4.70
C SER A 137 -10.42 17.55 -5.50
N ARG A 138 -10.45 16.42 -6.23
CA ARG A 138 -11.66 15.98 -6.94
C ARG A 138 -12.71 15.35 -6.07
N ASP A 139 -12.33 14.90 -4.89
CA ASP A 139 -13.25 14.38 -3.90
C ASP A 139 -12.71 14.68 -2.51
N VAL A 140 -13.57 15.01 -1.55
CA VAL A 140 -13.18 15.44 -0.20
C VAL A 140 -13.82 14.51 0.83
N GLN A 141 -14.03 13.25 0.46
CA GLN A 141 -14.61 12.28 1.39
C GLN A 141 -13.64 12.00 2.54
N PRO A 142 -14.15 12.08 3.79
CA PRO A 142 -13.36 11.74 4.94
C PRO A 142 -13.25 10.22 5.07
N ILE A 143 -12.05 9.74 5.36
CA ILE A 143 -11.80 8.34 5.73
C ILE A 143 -11.24 8.31 7.16
N SER A 144 -11.54 7.25 7.91
CA SER A 144 -11.05 7.10 9.28
C SER A 144 -10.13 5.89 9.36
N ALA A 145 -8.89 6.11 9.81
CA ALA A 145 -7.92 5.04 10.01
C ALA A 145 -7.54 4.97 11.49
N HIS A 146 -7.49 3.75 12.03
CA HIS A 146 -7.04 3.50 13.40
C HIS A 146 -5.55 3.15 13.41
N PHE A 147 -4.78 3.86 14.23
CA PHE A 147 -3.35 3.68 14.45
C PHE A 147 -3.13 3.14 15.87
N PRO A 148 -2.76 1.86 16.03
CA PRO A 148 -2.41 1.29 17.34
C PRO A 148 -1.22 2.02 17.97
N ASP A 149 -0.29 2.50 17.15
CA ASP A 149 0.87 3.29 17.53
C ASP A 149 0.90 4.58 16.68
N PRO A 150 0.63 5.77 17.27
CA PRO A 150 0.57 7.03 16.52
C PRO A 150 1.93 7.51 16.03
N ASP A 151 3.03 6.97 16.56
CA ASP A 151 4.40 7.33 16.17
C ASP A 151 4.91 6.44 15.02
N LYS A 152 4.15 5.40 14.64
CA LYS A 152 4.48 4.50 13.53
C LYS A 152 3.62 4.76 12.30
N PRO A 153 4.20 4.63 11.09
CA PRO A 153 3.41 4.61 9.87
C PRO A 153 2.54 3.35 9.79
N GLU A 154 1.38 3.51 9.17
CA GLU A 154 0.47 2.44 8.82
C GLU A 154 0.39 2.26 7.30
N LEU A 155 0.23 1.01 6.88
CA LEU A 155 0.10 0.66 5.47
C LEU A 155 -1.38 0.58 5.11
N LEU A 156 -1.80 1.43 4.19
CA LEU A 156 -3.15 1.43 3.65
C LEU A 156 -3.10 0.94 2.21
N GLU A 157 -4.03 0.08 1.82
CA GLU A 157 -4.18 -0.34 0.43
C GLU A 157 -5.16 0.59 -0.27
N VAL A 158 -4.80 1.00 -1.49
CA VAL A 158 -5.62 1.80 -2.38
C VAL A 158 -5.92 0.96 -3.61
N VAL A 159 -7.19 0.63 -3.79
CA VAL A 159 -7.68 -0.13 -4.94
C VAL A 159 -8.37 0.84 -5.90
N LEU A 160 -7.92 0.84 -7.15
CA LEU A 160 -8.43 1.65 -8.23
C LEU A 160 -9.41 0.84 -9.08
N HIS A 161 -10.60 1.40 -9.26
CA HIS A 161 -11.58 0.96 -10.24
C HIS A 161 -11.82 2.10 -11.23
N ALA A 162 -11.34 1.94 -12.47
CA ALA A 162 -11.43 2.95 -13.51
C ALA A 162 -11.93 2.34 -14.84
N PRO A 163 -13.24 2.01 -14.95
CA PRO A 163 -13.81 1.63 -16.25
C PRO A 163 -13.51 2.69 -17.30
N GLY A 164 -13.21 2.27 -18.54
CA GLY A 164 -12.80 3.16 -19.62
C GLY A 164 -11.32 3.60 -19.58
N PHE A 165 -10.56 3.18 -18.57
CA PHE A 165 -9.12 3.39 -18.45
C PHE A 165 -8.37 2.08 -18.25
N GLU A 166 -7.16 2.00 -18.79
CA GLU A 166 -6.19 0.94 -18.50
C GLU A 166 -5.05 1.50 -17.66
N GLU A 167 -4.61 0.76 -16.64
CA GLU A 167 -3.40 1.11 -15.90
C GLU A 167 -2.17 0.62 -16.66
N GLU A 168 -1.23 1.52 -16.94
CA GLU A 168 -0.10 1.25 -17.84
C GLU A 168 0.86 0.18 -17.32
N PHE A 169 0.96 0.03 -16.00
CA PHE A 169 1.84 -0.94 -15.33
C PHE A 169 1.08 -2.19 -14.83
N GLY A 170 -0.20 -2.34 -15.20
CA GLY A 170 -1.05 -3.48 -14.85
C GLY A 170 -1.43 -3.59 -13.37
N ALA A 171 -1.18 -2.57 -12.55
CA ALA A 171 -1.45 -2.60 -11.11
C ALA A 171 -2.55 -1.61 -10.72
N SER A 172 -3.77 -2.14 -10.56
CA SER A 172 -4.92 -1.41 -10.02
C SER A 172 -4.89 -1.27 -8.50
N GLN A 173 -3.86 -1.77 -7.82
CA GLN A 173 -3.72 -1.70 -6.37
C GLN A 173 -2.35 -1.14 -6.00
N ARG A 174 -2.31 -0.25 -5.01
CA ARG A 174 -1.09 0.33 -4.46
C ARG A 174 -1.17 0.42 -2.95
N VAL A 175 -0.02 0.43 -2.28
CA VAL A 175 0.06 0.70 -0.84
C VAL A 175 0.43 2.17 -0.64
N LEU A 176 -0.27 2.82 0.27
CA LEU A 176 -0.12 4.20 0.70
C LEU A 176 0.30 4.21 2.16
N VAL A 177 1.41 4.87 2.46
CA VAL A 177 1.92 4.99 3.83
C VAL A 177 1.25 6.18 4.49
N ALA A 178 0.42 5.91 5.50
CA ALA A 178 -0.29 6.91 6.28
C ALA A 178 0.35 7.09 7.66
N TYR A 179 0.22 8.28 8.22
CA TYR A 179 0.76 8.63 9.53
C TYR A 179 -0.33 9.29 10.37
N ALA A 180 -0.40 9.00 11.67
CA ALA A 180 -1.49 9.50 12.51
C ALA A 180 -1.55 11.03 12.63
N ARG A 181 -0.43 11.74 12.42
CA ARG A 181 -0.28 13.19 12.68
C ARG A 181 0.30 14.01 11.52
N GLN A 182 0.42 13.41 10.34
CA GLN A 182 0.83 14.13 9.13
C GLN A 182 0.14 13.56 7.91
N ASP A 183 0.24 14.28 6.79
CA ASP A 183 -0.28 13.80 5.52
C ASP A 183 0.45 12.54 5.06
N SER A 184 -0.24 11.69 4.31
CA SER A 184 0.35 10.47 3.78
C SER A 184 1.36 10.73 2.68
N GLU A 185 2.10 9.69 2.31
CA GLU A 185 2.83 9.69 1.05
C GLU A 185 1.88 9.81 -0.15
N LEU A 186 2.42 10.35 -1.25
CA LEU A 186 1.74 10.48 -2.53
C LEU A 186 1.87 9.17 -3.31
N VAL A 187 0.75 8.62 -3.75
CA VAL A 187 0.70 7.46 -4.64
C VAL A 187 0.21 7.90 -6.01
N ALA A 188 0.74 7.27 -7.06
CA ALA A 188 0.36 7.53 -8.44
C ALA A 188 -0.09 6.26 -9.17
N PHE A 189 -1.14 6.39 -9.97
CA PHE A 189 -1.56 5.40 -10.96
C PHE A 189 -1.41 6.01 -12.35
N SER A 190 -0.85 5.27 -13.31
CA SER A 190 -0.72 5.76 -14.68
C SER A 190 -1.89 5.26 -15.52
N LEU A 191 -2.85 6.14 -15.81
CA LEU A 191 -4.09 5.77 -16.49
C LEU A 191 -4.06 6.20 -17.94
N ARG A 192 -4.32 5.25 -18.83
CA ARG A 192 -4.51 5.46 -20.25
C ARG A 192 -5.98 5.34 -20.60
N ALA A 193 -6.57 6.39 -21.16
CA ALA A 193 -7.97 6.36 -21.60
C ALA A 193 -8.12 5.44 -22.82
N VAL A 194 -9.01 4.46 -22.74
CA VAL A 194 -9.29 3.51 -23.84
C VAL A 194 -10.67 3.70 -24.46
N GLU A 195 -11.60 4.32 -23.72
CA GLU A 195 -12.96 4.59 -24.18
C GLU A 195 -13.29 6.09 -24.12
N THR A 196 -14.12 6.57 -25.03
CA THR A 196 -14.69 7.92 -24.98
C THR A 196 -15.92 7.96 -24.09
N GLY A 197 -16.12 9.05 -23.36
CA GLY A 197 -17.36 9.30 -22.62
C GLY A 197 -17.08 9.63 -21.16
N VAL A 198 -18.16 9.79 -20.40
CA VAL A 198 -18.05 10.06 -18.97
C VAL A 198 -17.85 8.74 -18.23
N HIS A 199 -16.71 8.62 -17.56
CA HIS A 199 -16.31 7.45 -16.79
C HIS A 199 -16.20 7.78 -15.31
N LEU A 200 -16.71 6.88 -14.46
CA LEU A 200 -16.62 7.00 -13.01
C LEU A 200 -15.35 6.30 -12.52
N ILE A 201 -14.42 7.04 -11.93
CA ILE A 201 -13.25 6.48 -11.24
C ILE A 201 -13.56 6.38 -9.75
N THR A 202 -13.30 5.20 -9.18
CA THR A 202 -13.42 4.91 -7.74
C THR A 202 -12.07 4.49 -7.18
N LEU A 203 -11.73 5.02 -6.01
CA LEU A 203 -10.59 4.64 -5.20
C LEU A 203 -11.10 4.11 -3.87
N ASP A 204 -10.82 2.86 -3.55
CA ASP A 204 -11.21 2.25 -2.28
C ASP A 204 -9.99 2.09 -1.37
N PHE A 205 -10.13 2.50 -0.12
CA PHE A 205 -9.06 2.45 0.87
C PHE A 205 -9.30 1.29 1.83
N TYR A 206 -8.29 0.45 2.04
CA TYR A 206 -8.35 -0.68 2.96
C TYR A 206 -7.20 -0.66 3.96
N LYS A 207 -7.43 -1.22 5.14
CA LYS A 207 -6.39 -1.57 6.11
C LYS A 207 -6.68 -2.96 6.63
N ASP A 208 -5.73 -3.88 6.52
CA ASP A 208 -5.88 -5.26 6.98
C ASP A 208 -7.16 -5.93 6.43
N GLY A 209 -7.51 -5.64 5.17
CA GLY A 209 -8.74 -6.11 4.51
C GLY A 209 -10.03 -5.38 4.88
N VAL A 210 -10.00 -4.43 5.82
CA VAL A 210 -11.17 -3.62 6.22
C VAL A 210 -11.25 -2.35 5.37
N ASN A 211 -12.39 -2.12 4.71
CA ASN A 211 -12.63 -0.89 3.97
C ASN A 211 -12.76 0.31 4.92
N LEU A 212 -11.92 1.33 4.70
CA LEU A 212 -11.90 2.57 5.48
C LEU A 212 -12.73 3.68 4.83
N GLY A 213 -13.05 3.54 3.55
CA GLY A 213 -13.83 4.48 2.76
C GLY A 213 -13.49 4.42 1.27
N SER A 214 -14.16 5.26 0.49
CA SER A 214 -13.97 5.36 -0.95
C SER A 214 -13.90 6.83 -1.39
N ALA A 215 -13.18 7.13 -2.46
CA ALA A 215 -13.27 8.39 -3.19
C ALA A 215 -13.79 8.15 -4.61
N ARG A 216 -14.67 9.02 -5.11
CA ARG A 216 -15.35 8.83 -6.39
C ARG A 216 -15.43 10.13 -7.18
N PHE A 217 -15.03 10.09 -8.45
CA PHE A 217 -15.10 11.27 -9.32
C PHE A 217 -15.29 10.87 -10.79
N ASN A 218 -15.96 11.74 -11.55
CA ASN A 218 -16.18 11.55 -12.98
C ASN A 218 -15.06 12.20 -13.81
N VAL A 219 -14.73 11.56 -14.93
CA VAL A 219 -13.78 12.04 -15.94
C VAL A 219 -14.42 11.89 -17.32
N GLU A 220 -14.13 12.84 -18.22
CA GLU A 220 -14.62 12.88 -19.61
C GLU A 220 -13.50 12.68 -20.64
#